data_AF-A0A6G0WM08-F1
#
_entry.id   AF-A0A6G0WM08-F1
#
_cell.length_a   1.000
_cell.length_b   1.000
_cell.length_c   1.000
_cell.angle_alpha   90.00
_cell.angle_beta   90.00
_cell.angle_gamma   90.00
#
_symmetry.space_group_name_H-M   'P 1'
#
loop_
_entity.id
_entity.type
_entity.pdbx_description
1 polymer ?
#
loop_
_entity_poly.entity_id
_entity_poly.type
_entity_poly.pdbx_seq_one_letter_code
_entity_poly.pdbx_strand_id
1 'polypeptide(L)'
;MVTGTDWAGGTPGVFPVGRSLCPDSIKLIETARSKICEVSCTNGTDINKKCEDVFKKNNGFHILTKISKVLSGDVSTLEGIPENLTSNDLLHYKYAPITSVDVERSFSRYKNLLTDNRCSMLFENLYKLLIVQCNNI
;
A
#
# COMPACT_ATOMS: atom_id res chain seq x y z
N MET A 1 17.02 39.32 14.34
CA MET A 1 18.20 38.96 15.17
C MET A 1 17.97 37.52 15.61
N VAL A 2 18.32 36.58 14.73
CA VAL A 2 19.48 35.64 14.84
C VAL A 2 19.01 34.35 15.52
N THR A 3 19.15 33.13 14.99
CA THR A 3 19.65 32.56 13.72
C THR A 3 19.50 31.04 13.82
N GLY A 4 19.36 30.36 12.67
CA GLY A 4 20.05 29.09 12.39
C GLY A 4 19.35 27.82 12.88
N THR A 5 19.24 26.76 12.09
CA THR A 5 20.17 26.33 11.04
C THR A 5 19.42 25.61 9.92
N ASP A 6 19.51 26.20 8.74
CA ASP A 6 19.54 25.48 7.47
C ASP A 6 20.68 24.46 7.50
N TRP A 7 20.33 23.19 7.30
CA TRP A 7 21.21 22.16 6.74
C TRP A 7 20.46 21.62 5.52
N ALA A 8 20.78 22.16 4.33
CA ALA A 8 21.84 21.70 3.44
C ALA A 8 21.37 20.54 2.54
N GLY A 9 21.10 20.89 1.28
CA GLY A 9 21.59 20.15 0.11
C GLY A 9 21.28 18.66 0.05
N GLY A 10 20.03 18.32 -0.24
CA GLY A 10 19.70 17.11 -0.96
C GLY A 10 18.79 17.50 -2.11
N THR A 11 19.18 17.20 -3.34
CA THR A 11 18.25 17.19 -4.49
C THR A 11 16.90 16.64 -4.02
N PRO A 12 15.75 17.25 -4.36
CA PRO A 12 14.48 16.58 -4.13
C PRO A 12 14.60 15.26 -4.87
N GLY A 13 14.77 14.17 -4.13
CA GLY A 13 14.68 12.84 -4.68
C GLY A 13 13.39 12.86 -5.46
N VAL A 14 13.48 12.67 -6.76
CA VAL A 14 12.32 12.56 -7.63
C VAL A 14 11.50 11.43 -7.03
N PHE A 15 10.50 11.79 -6.22
CA PHE A 15 9.57 10.82 -5.68
C PHE A 15 8.97 10.15 -6.90
N PRO A 16 8.97 8.81 -6.98
CA PRO A 16 8.31 8.12 -8.07
C PRO A 16 6.88 8.64 -8.10
N VAL A 17 6.55 9.36 -9.18
CA VAL A 17 5.27 10.03 -9.38
C VAL A 17 4.19 8.95 -9.25
N GLY A 18 3.50 8.91 -8.10
CA GLY A 18 2.41 7.96 -7.87
C GLY A 18 2.29 7.29 -6.50
N ARG A 19 3.27 7.40 -5.57
CA ARG A 19 3.08 6.81 -4.22
C ARG A 19 2.40 7.78 -3.25
N SER A 20 1.14 7.51 -2.93
CA SER A 20 0.41 8.20 -1.85
C SER A 20 0.82 7.65 -0.47
N LEU A 21 0.75 8.48 0.57
CA LEU A 21 0.98 8.02 1.94
C LEU A 21 -0.16 7.09 2.38
N CYS A 22 0.14 6.10 3.21
CA CYS A 22 -0.85 5.16 3.72
C CYS A 22 -2.07 5.85 4.39
N PRO A 23 -1.91 6.91 5.21
CA PRO A 23 -3.06 7.66 5.74
C PRO A 23 -3.93 8.30 4.65
N ASP A 24 -3.34 8.83 3.59
CA ASP A 24 -4.07 9.52 2.53
C ASP A 24 -4.88 8.54 1.68
N SER A 25 -4.31 7.37 1.35
CA SER A 25 -5.08 6.36 0.61
C SER A 25 -6.14 5.67 1.47
N ILE A 26 -5.98 5.58 2.80
CA ILE A 26 -7.08 5.16 3.70
C ILE A 26 -8.24 6.16 3.64
N LYS A 27 -7.94 7.47 3.71
CA LYS A 27 -8.97 8.53 3.59
C LYS A 27 -9.71 8.45 2.26
N LEU A 28 -9.01 8.17 1.16
CA LEU A 28 -9.62 8.00 -0.15
C LEU A 28 -10.61 6.84 -0.17
N ILE A 29 -10.24 5.71 0.44
CA ILE A 29 -11.11 4.53 0.54
C ILE A 29 -12.35 4.83 1.38
N GLU A 30 -12.19 5.47 2.54
CA GLU A 30 -13.33 5.84 3.38
C GLU A 30 -14.26 6.87 2.69
N THR A 31 -13.70 7.78 1.90
CA THR A 31 -14.49 8.70 1.06
C THR A 31 -15.28 7.94 -0.01
N ALA A 32 -14.65 6.99 -0.69
CA ALA A 32 -15.31 6.15 -1.68
C ALA A 32 -16.43 5.30 -1.05
N ARG A 33 -16.16 4.70 0.11
CA ARG A 33 -17.15 3.95 0.90
C ARG A 33 -18.34 4.82 1.27
N SER A 34 -18.10 6.04 1.75
CA SER A 34 -19.17 6.97 2.14
C SER A 34 -20.08 7.31 0.96
N LYS A 35 -19.51 7.59 -0.22
CA LYS A 35 -20.27 7.85 -1.46
C LYS A 35 -21.09 6.64 -1.92
N ILE A 36 -20.58 5.42 -1.73
CA ILE A 36 -21.32 4.19 -2.03
C ILE A 36 -22.53 4.09 -1.09
N CYS A 37 -22.32 4.32 0.21
CA CYS A 37 -23.38 4.29 1.22
C CYS A 37 -24.50 5.33 0.99
N GLU A 38 -24.21 6.46 0.32
CA GLU A 38 -25.20 7.49 -0.03
C GLU A 38 -26.23 7.04 -1.09
N VAL A 39 -25.94 5.96 -1.84
CA VAL A 39 -26.82 5.47 -2.91
C VAL A 39 -28.04 4.74 -2.32
N SER A 40 -29.21 5.36 -2.44
CA SER A 40 -30.47 4.95 -1.79
C SER A 40 -31.49 4.28 -2.73
N CYS A 41 -31.02 3.42 -3.65
CA CYS A 41 -31.90 2.57 -4.48
C CYS A 41 -31.83 1.10 -4.05
N THR A 42 -32.78 0.26 -4.49
CA THR A 42 -32.80 -1.19 -4.18
C THR A 42 -31.46 -1.86 -4.48
N ASN A 43 -30.94 -1.66 -5.69
CA ASN A 43 -29.61 -2.14 -6.09
C ASN A 43 -28.49 -1.51 -5.24
N GLY A 44 -28.65 -0.25 -4.84
CA GLY A 44 -27.71 0.44 -3.95
C GLY A 44 -27.60 -0.23 -2.58
N THR A 45 -28.72 -0.66 -2.00
CA THR A 45 -28.70 -1.37 -0.71
C THR A 45 -27.94 -2.70 -0.79
N ASP A 46 -28.04 -3.43 -1.90
CA ASP A 46 -27.32 -4.69 -2.09
C ASP A 46 -25.82 -4.45 -2.34
N ILE A 47 -25.47 -3.39 -3.10
CA ILE A 47 -24.08 -2.96 -3.29
C ILE A 47 -23.47 -2.54 -1.95
N ASN A 48 -24.20 -1.80 -1.12
CA ASN A 48 -23.73 -1.35 0.19
C ASN A 48 -23.49 -2.53 1.13
N LYS A 49 -24.42 -3.49 1.20
CA LYS A 49 -24.23 -4.73 1.96
C LYS A 49 -22.99 -5.48 1.49
N LYS A 50 -22.80 -5.62 0.18
CA LYS A 50 -21.62 -6.30 -0.37
C LYS A 50 -20.33 -5.58 -0.02
N CYS A 51 -20.32 -4.25 -0.09
CA CYS A 51 -19.21 -3.40 0.27
C CYS A 51 -18.81 -3.61 1.74
N GLU A 52 -19.79 -3.53 2.65
CA GLU A 52 -19.60 -3.77 4.09
C GLU A 52 -19.09 -5.18 4.39
N ASP A 53 -19.62 -6.20 3.70
CA ASP A 53 -19.16 -7.58 3.86
C ASP A 53 -17.70 -7.77 3.41
N VAL A 54 -17.27 -7.09 2.35
CA VAL A 54 -15.87 -7.11 1.89
C VAL A 54 -14.96 -6.46 2.92
N PHE A 55 -15.35 -5.29 3.46
CA PHE A 55 -14.55 -4.62 4.50
C PHE A 55 -14.45 -5.45 5.78
N LYS A 56 -15.56 -6.01 6.27
CA LYS A 56 -15.57 -6.86 7.47
C LYS A 56 -14.69 -8.10 7.35
N LYS A 57 -14.61 -8.69 6.14
CA LYS A 57 -13.76 -9.86 5.88
C LYS A 57 -12.28 -9.51 5.74
N ASN A 58 -11.95 -8.23 5.48
CA ASN A 58 -10.58 -7.79 5.24
C ASN A 58 -9.88 -7.39 6.55
N ASN A 59 -9.41 -8.38 7.31
CA ASN A 59 -8.66 -8.14 8.55
C ASN A 59 -7.36 -7.33 8.31
N GLY A 60 -6.71 -7.52 7.17
CA GLY A 60 -5.48 -6.79 6.82
C GLY A 60 -5.70 -5.28 6.73
N PHE A 61 -6.82 -4.86 6.12
CA PHE A 61 -7.20 -3.45 6.07
C PHE A 61 -7.48 -2.88 7.47
N HIS A 62 -8.12 -3.63 8.36
CA HIS A 62 -8.34 -3.20 9.74
C HIS A 62 -7.03 -2.98 10.52
N ILE A 63 -6.06 -3.89 10.37
CA ILE A 63 -4.72 -3.74 10.97
C ILE A 63 -4.02 -2.50 10.41
N LEU A 64 -4.06 -2.31 9.08
CA LEU A 64 -3.43 -1.16 8.43
C LEU A 64 -4.04 0.18 8.90
N THR A 65 -5.36 0.25 9.07
CA THR A 65 -6.04 1.44 9.61
C THR A 65 -5.63 1.74 11.05
N LYS A 66 -5.41 0.71 11.88
CA LYS A 66 -4.87 0.91 13.25
C LYS A 66 -3.45 1.44 13.21
N ILE A 67 -2.58 0.84 12.39
CA ILE A 67 -1.19 1.29 12.24
C ILE A 67 -1.15 2.76 11.78
N SER A 68 -1.99 3.14 10.82
CA SER A 68 -2.12 4.53 10.35
C SER A 68 -2.55 5.51 11.45
N LYS A 69 -3.46 5.11 12.34
CA LYS A 69 -3.86 5.92 13.51
C LYS A 69 -2.74 6.08 14.52
N VAL A 70 -1.97 5.02 14.78
CA VAL A 70 -0.79 5.06 15.65
C VAL A 70 0.28 6.00 15.05
N LEU A 71 0.53 5.90 13.74
CA LEU A 71 1.49 6.78 13.04
C LEU A 71 1.04 8.25 13.00
N SER A 72 -0.27 8.51 13.00
CA SER A 72 -0.84 9.86 13.07
C SER A 72 -0.82 10.44 14.49
N GLY A 73 -0.58 9.61 15.51
CA GLY A 73 -0.61 10.01 16.93
C GLY A 73 -2.01 10.03 17.55
N ASP A 74 -3.03 9.55 16.83
CA ASP A 74 -4.44 9.57 17.28
C ASP A 74 -4.73 8.51 18.35
N VAL A 75 -3.97 7.40 18.35
CA VAL A 75 -4.15 6.26 19.27
C VAL A 75 -2.78 5.80 19.75
N SER A 76 -2.59 5.69 21.07
CA SER A 76 -1.34 5.26 21.70
C SER A 76 -1.24 3.74 21.93
N THR A 77 -2.34 3.01 21.74
CA THR A 77 -2.41 1.57 22.03
C THR A 77 -2.09 0.72 20.80
N LEU A 78 -1.18 -0.22 20.94
CA LEU A 78 -0.85 -1.24 19.91
C LEU A 78 -1.83 -2.43 19.91
N GLU A 79 -3.00 -2.30 20.55
CA GLU A 79 -3.94 -3.39 20.77
C GLU A 79 -4.57 -3.87 19.44
N GLY A 80 -4.33 -5.15 19.13
CA GLY A 80 -4.76 -5.79 17.89
C GLY A 80 -3.92 -5.41 16.66
N ILE A 81 -2.71 -4.89 16.87
CA ILE A 81 -1.59 -5.01 15.92
C ILE A 81 -0.84 -6.30 16.31
N PRO A 82 -0.40 -7.13 15.35
CA PRO A 82 0.32 -8.37 15.68
C PRO A 82 1.59 -8.08 16.46
N GLU A 83 1.81 -8.83 17.56
CA GLU A 83 2.92 -8.64 18.51
C GLU A 83 4.31 -8.75 17.88
N ASN A 84 4.40 -9.36 16.69
CA ASN A 84 5.62 -9.50 15.91
C ASN A 84 6.08 -8.20 15.24
N LEU A 85 5.28 -7.11 15.30
CA LEU A 85 5.65 -5.82 14.71
C LEU A 85 6.28 -4.90 15.76
N THR A 86 7.55 -4.59 15.57
CA THR A 86 8.29 -3.63 16.41
C THR A 86 7.89 -2.20 16.04
N SER A 87 8.08 -1.23 16.94
CA SER A 87 7.88 0.20 16.65
C SER A 87 8.62 0.69 15.40
N ASN A 88 9.83 0.16 15.13
CA ASN A 88 10.57 0.47 13.91
C ASN A 88 9.90 -0.10 12.65
N ASP A 89 9.27 -1.27 12.74
CA ASP A 89 8.56 -1.87 11.61
C ASP A 89 7.34 -1.03 11.22
N LEU A 90 6.64 -0.46 12.21
CA LEU A 90 5.48 0.41 11.99
C LEU A 90 5.82 1.64 11.14
N LEU A 91 7.02 2.21 11.29
CA LEU A 91 7.43 3.38 10.50
C LEU A 91 7.45 3.09 8.99
N HIS A 92 7.74 1.86 8.59
CA HIS A 92 7.75 1.45 7.18
C HIS A 92 6.35 1.41 6.56
N TYR A 93 5.31 1.24 7.37
CA TYR A 93 3.92 1.25 6.89
C TYR A 93 3.43 2.62 6.44
N LYS A 94 4.16 3.71 6.74
CA LYS A 94 3.86 5.05 6.21
C LYS A 94 3.74 5.07 4.68
N TYR A 95 4.52 4.23 4.00
CA TYR A 95 4.59 4.13 2.55
C TYR A 95 4.03 2.80 2.02
N ALA A 96 3.29 2.05 2.85
CA ALA A 96 2.71 0.78 2.43
C ALA A 96 1.65 1.03 1.34
N PRO A 97 1.75 0.36 0.18
CA PRO A 97 0.71 0.45 -0.85
C PRO A 97 -0.56 -0.26 -0.34
N ILE A 98 -1.70 0.43 -0.44
CA ILE A 98 -2.99 -0.12 0.01
C ILE A 98 -3.59 -1.07 -1.03
N THR A 99 -3.24 -0.85 -2.30
CA THR A 99 -3.73 -1.67 -3.40
C THR A 99 -2.63 -2.60 -3.89
N SER A 100 -3.00 -3.83 -4.25
CA SER A 100 -2.12 -4.79 -4.92
C SER A 100 -1.81 -4.40 -6.37
N VAL A 101 -2.31 -3.26 -6.87
CA VAL A 101 -2.18 -2.86 -8.29
C VAL A 101 -0.71 -2.79 -8.71
N ASP A 102 0.18 -2.30 -7.85
CA ASP A 102 1.62 -2.26 -8.13
C ASP A 102 2.23 -3.66 -8.27
N VAL A 103 1.73 -4.60 -7.46
CA VAL A 103 2.12 -6.01 -7.51
C VAL A 103 1.60 -6.64 -8.81
N GLU A 104 0.32 -6.49 -9.13
CA GLU A 104 -0.31 -7.02 -10.35
C GLU A 104 0.34 -6.47 -11.63
N ARG A 105 0.63 -5.17 -11.67
CA ARG A 105 1.32 -4.54 -12.81
C ARG A 105 2.73 -5.10 -13.00
N SER A 106 3.43 -5.36 -11.90
CA SER A 106 4.76 -5.99 -11.92
C SER A 106 4.67 -7.44 -12.43
N PHE A 107 3.74 -8.24 -11.90
CA PHE A 107 3.51 -9.62 -12.39
C PHE A 107 3.10 -9.67 -13.86
N SER A 108 2.30 -8.70 -14.33
CA SER A 108 1.95 -8.56 -15.75
C SER A 108 3.17 -8.28 -16.62
N ARG A 109 4.07 -7.38 -16.18
CA ARG A 109 5.35 -7.10 -16.85
C ARG A 109 6.23 -8.35 -16.92
N TYR A 110 6.24 -9.14 -15.84
CA TYR A 110 7.02 -10.38 -15.75
C TYR A 110 6.30 -11.61 -16.29
N LYS A 111 5.11 -11.46 -16.90
CA LYS A 111 4.32 -12.59 -17.41
C LYS A 111 5.11 -13.48 -18.35
N ASN A 112 5.98 -12.89 -19.18
CA ASN A 112 6.84 -13.65 -20.10
C ASN A 112 7.95 -14.44 -19.39
N LEU A 113 8.34 -14.05 -18.18
CA LEU A 113 9.32 -14.75 -17.32
C LEU A 113 8.65 -15.82 -16.44
N LEU A 114 7.44 -15.55 -15.97
CA LEU A 114 6.73 -16.35 -14.96
C LEU A 114 5.72 -17.36 -15.57
N THR A 115 5.61 -17.44 -16.90
CA THR A 115 4.72 -18.41 -17.56
C THR A 115 5.43 -19.75 -17.75
N ASP A 116 4.72 -20.86 -17.55
CA ASP A 116 5.22 -22.25 -17.50
C ASP A 116 5.95 -22.77 -18.77
N ASN A 117 6.14 -21.95 -19.81
CA ASN A 117 6.49 -22.46 -21.13
C ASN A 117 7.51 -21.64 -21.93
N ARG A 118 8.45 -20.96 -21.27
CA ARG A 118 9.57 -20.31 -21.98
C ARG A 118 10.91 -20.52 -21.29
N CYS A 119 11.80 -21.20 -22.02
CA CYS A 119 13.22 -21.32 -21.79
C CYS A 119 13.59 -22.07 -20.50
N SER A 120 14.28 -23.20 -20.65
CA SER A 120 15.06 -23.82 -19.57
C SER A 120 16.19 -22.87 -19.15
N MET A 121 15.87 -21.87 -18.33
CA MET A 121 16.84 -20.95 -17.78
C MET A 121 17.42 -21.55 -16.51
N LEU A 122 18.74 -21.48 -16.37
CA LEU A 122 19.37 -21.70 -15.09
C LEU A 122 18.88 -20.64 -14.09
N PHE A 123 18.78 -21.02 -12.81
CA PHE A 123 18.32 -20.14 -11.75
C PHE A 123 19.07 -18.80 -11.70
N GLU A 124 20.38 -18.81 -11.96
CA GLU A 124 21.20 -17.60 -12.06
C GLU A 124 20.75 -16.64 -13.16
N ASN A 125 20.33 -17.17 -14.31
CA ASN A 125 19.87 -16.35 -15.43
C ASN A 125 18.50 -15.74 -15.12
N LEU A 126 17.63 -16.49 -14.44
CA LEU A 126 16.35 -16.00 -13.97
C LEU A 126 16.52 -14.87 -12.94
N TYR A 127 17.47 -15.02 -12.01
CA TYR A 127 17.81 -13.98 -11.03
C TYR A 127 18.31 -12.69 -11.72
N LYS A 128 19.23 -12.82 -12.68
CA LYS A 128 19.75 -11.68 -13.46
C LYS A 128 18.63 -10.97 -14.22
N LEU A 129 17.73 -11.72 -14.85
CA LEU A 129 16.58 -11.16 -15.56
C LEU A 129 15.60 -10.44 -14.63
N LEU A 130 15.33 -11.00 -13.43
CA LEU A 130 14.52 -10.33 -12.42
C LEU A 130 15.12 -8.98 -12.02
N ILE A 131 16.43 -8.93 -11.73
CA ILE A 131 17.09 -7.67 -11.36
C ILE A 131 16.96 -6.63 -12.48
N VAL A 132 17.26 -7.01 -13.73
CA VAL A 132 17.18 -6.11 -14.89
C VAL A 132 15.75 -5.59 -15.07
N GLN A 133 14.74 -6.46 -14.95
CA GLN A 133 13.34 -6.10 -15.15
C GLN A 133 12.78 -5.25 -14.00
N CYS A 134 13.21 -5.49 -12.76
CA CYS A 134 12.86 -4.69 -11.59
C CYS A 134 13.50 -3.29 -11.58
N ASN A 135 14.68 -3.13 -12.20
CA ASN A 135 15.40 -1.85 -12.25
C ASN A 135 15.07 -1.00 -13.49
N ASN A 136 14.35 -1.55 -14.47
CA ASN A 136 13.85 -0.83 -15.64
C ASN A 136 12.57 -0.02 -15.33
N ILE A 137 12.46 0.52 -14.12
CA ILE A 137 11.33 1.34 -13.65
C ILE A 137 11.64 2.81 -13.90
#